data_AF-A0A0F2NRC0-F1
#
_entry.id   AF-A0A0F2NRC0-F1
#
_cell.length_a   1.000
_cell.length_b   1.000
_cell.length_c   1.000
_cell.angle_alpha   90.00
_cell.angle_beta   90.00
_cell.angle_gamma   90.00
#
_symmetry.space_group_name_H-M   'P 1'
#
loop_
_entity.id
_entity.type
_entity.pdbx_description
1 polymer ?
#
loop_
_entity_poly.entity_id
_entity_poly.type
_entity_poly.pdbx_seq_one_letter_code
_entity_poly.pdbx_strand_id
1 'polypeptide(L)'
;MWCEWQENDNQVYNRLMGQFVNHVAKYSKGGSYEARRMKFNKFKTFIAFLSNHYTTEDIRNIQPKHIAAFIRYRRNGGYATITMLSDLSVIRWWFNQIPWKRFDMPDNSEIFKLEERLNERAYVTEIKEKYRRLKRRRGRI
;
A
#
# COMPACT_ATOMS: atom_id res chain seq x y z
N MET A 1 0.17 23.06 0.58
CA MET A 1 -0.26 21.93 -0.29
C MET A 1 -0.78 20.80 0.61
N TRP A 2 -1.84 20.07 0.27
CA TRP A 2 -2.47 19.14 1.25
C TRP A 2 -1.77 17.77 1.42
N CYS A 3 -0.76 17.48 0.62
CA CYS A 3 0.03 16.24 0.62
C CYS A 3 1.49 16.51 1.01
N GLU A 4 1.69 17.27 2.09
CA GLU A 4 3.01 17.60 2.61
C GLU A 4 3.61 16.47 3.46
N TRP A 5 4.91 16.25 3.29
CA TRP A 5 5.71 15.37 4.15
C TRP A 5 7.08 16.01 4.36
N GLN A 6 7.72 15.63 5.45
CA GLN A 6 9.11 15.99 5.72
C GLN A 6 9.97 14.74 5.51
N GLU A 7 11.12 14.96 4.92
CA GLU A 7 12.15 13.93 4.86
C GLU A 7 12.70 13.65 6.26
N ASN A 8 13.15 12.42 6.47
CA ASN A 8 13.86 12.01 7.69
C ASN A 8 15.13 11.22 7.33
N ASP A 9 15.76 10.61 8.31
CA ASP A 9 16.96 9.78 8.16
C ASP A 9 16.70 8.46 7.41
N ASN A 10 15.45 8.01 7.29
CA ASN A 10 15.09 6.81 6.54
C ASN A 10 15.01 7.11 5.03
N GLN A 11 16.07 6.79 4.29
CA GLN A 11 16.14 6.99 2.84
C GLN A 11 15.05 6.25 2.04
N VAL A 12 14.64 5.06 2.50
CA VAL A 12 13.56 4.28 1.86
C VAL A 12 12.23 5.02 2.04
N TYR A 13 11.98 5.57 3.22
CA TYR A 13 10.81 6.40 3.48
C TYR A 13 10.76 7.63 2.56
N ASN A 14 11.85 8.39 2.49
CA ASN A 14 11.94 9.58 1.65
C ASN A 14 11.68 9.25 0.18
N ARG A 15 12.27 8.16 -0.31
CA ARG A 15 12.10 7.68 -1.68
C ARG A 15 10.65 7.26 -1.98
N LEU A 16 10.03 6.47 -1.10
CA LEU A 16 8.65 6.05 -1.26
C LEU A 16 7.67 7.23 -1.18
N MET A 17 7.86 8.14 -0.22
CA MET A 17 7.04 9.35 -0.08
C MET A 17 7.18 10.29 -1.27
N GLY A 18 8.41 10.49 -1.77
CA GLY A 18 8.68 11.27 -2.97
C GLY A 18 7.94 10.72 -4.18
N GLN A 19 8.02 9.41 -4.43
CA GLN A 19 7.26 8.77 -5.51
C GLN A 19 5.75 8.90 -5.31
N PHE A 20 5.27 8.64 -4.08
CA PHE A 20 3.86 8.73 -3.77
C PHE A 20 3.31 10.13 -4.02
N VAL A 21 3.99 11.17 -3.54
CA VAL A 21 3.47 12.54 -3.69
C VAL A 21 3.65 13.07 -5.11
N ASN A 22 4.83 12.89 -5.71
CA ASN A 22 5.14 13.45 -7.02
C ASN A 22 4.46 12.73 -8.18
N HIS A 23 3.94 11.51 -7.99
CA HIS A 23 3.31 10.76 -9.06
C HIS A 23 1.87 10.34 -8.78
N VAL A 24 1.42 10.35 -7.53
CA VAL A 24 0.08 9.84 -7.16
C VAL A 24 -0.74 10.88 -6.42
N ALA A 25 -0.27 11.39 -5.28
CA ALA A 25 -1.09 12.21 -4.40
C ALA A 25 -1.53 13.53 -5.05
N LYS A 26 -0.58 14.27 -5.65
CA LYS A 26 -0.86 15.55 -6.33
C LYS A 26 -1.87 15.44 -7.46
N TYR A 27 -1.92 14.29 -8.13
CA TYR A 27 -2.79 14.05 -9.29
C TYR A 27 -4.05 13.23 -8.95
N SER A 28 -4.28 12.97 -7.67
CA SER A 28 -5.44 12.21 -7.22
C SER A 28 -6.75 12.87 -7.61
N LYS A 29 -7.70 12.05 -8.10
CA LYS A 29 -9.03 12.50 -8.53
C LYS A 29 -10.08 12.01 -7.54
N GLY A 30 -11.05 12.89 -7.23
CA GLY A 30 -12.21 12.58 -6.39
C GLY A 30 -11.99 12.79 -4.88
N GLY A 31 -13.11 12.96 -4.17
CA GLY A 31 -13.16 13.26 -2.74
C GLY A 31 -12.93 14.74 -2.41
N SER A 32 -13.43 15.16 -1.23
CA SER A 32 -13.17 16.51 -0.72
C SER A 32 -11.68 16.70 -0.39
N TYR A 33 -11.30 17.96 -0.14
CA TYR A 33 -9.96 18.29 0.32
C TYR A 33 -9.60 17.56 1.63
N GLU A 34 -10.52 17.58 2.60
CA GLU A 34 -10.37 16.97 3.92
C GLU A 34 -10.26 15.44 3.81
N ALA A 35 -11.10 14.84 2.97
CA ALA A 35 -11.06 13.40 2.73
C ALA A 35 -9.71 12.96 2.14
N ARG A 36 -9.17 13.72 1.18
CA ARG A 36 -7.85 13.45 0.60
C ARG A 36 -6.71 13.65 1.60
N ARG A 37 -6.75 14.69 2.41
CA ARG A 37 -5.78 14.93 3.49
C ARG A 37 -5.77 13.81 4.54
N MET A 38 -6.95 13.34 4.95
CA MET A 38 -7.09 12.22 5.89
C MET A 38 -6.53 10.93 5.28
N LYS A 39 -6.92 10.60 4.04
CA LYS A 39 -6.41 9.43 3.32
C LYS A 39 -4.90 9.50 3.13
N PHE A 40 -4.36 10.68 2.84
CA PHE A 40 -2.92 10.90 2.71
C PHE A 40 -2.19 10.56 4.01
N ASN A 41 -2.65 11.06 5.16
CA ASN A 41 -2.00 10.79 6.46
C ASN A 41 -2.02 9.29 6.83
N LYS A 42 -3.14 8.61 6.58
CA LYS A 42 -3.23 7.15 6.78
C LYS A 42 -2.27 6.39 5.87
N PHE A 43 -2.17 6.76 4.59
CA PHE A 43 -1.25 6.10 3.66
C PHE A 43 0.22 6.41 3.97
N LYS A 44 0.53 7.63 4.44
CA LYS A 44 1.86 7.98 4.95
C LYS A 44 2.28 7.06 6.10
N THR A 45 1.34 6.72 7.00
CA THR A 45 1.59 5.76 8.08
C THR A 45 1.90 4.37 7.54
N PHE A 46 1.22 3.94 6.49
CA PHE A 46 1.53 2.68 5.80
C PHE A 46 2.92 2.72 5.13
N ILE A 47 3.29 3.82 4.45
CA ILE A 47 4.63 3.98 3.85
C ILE A 47 5.74 3.93 4.93
N ALA A 48 5.53 4.60 6.07
CA ALA A 48 6.47 4.55 7.19
C ALA A 48 6.63 3.13 7.74
N PHE A 49 5.55 2.36 7.84
CA PHE A 49 5.63 0.94 8.16
C PHE A 49 6.46 0.17 7.11
N LEU A 50 6.20 0.38 5.81
CA LEU A 50 6.96 -0.31 4.76
C LEU A 50 8.45 -0.01 4.83
N SER A 51 8.84 1.25 4.99
CA SER A 51 10.24 1.65 5.03
C SER A 51 10.99 1.13 6.26
N ASN A 52 10.28 0.82 7.35
CA ASN A 52 10.89 0.29 8.58
C ASN A 52 11.00 -1.24 8.58
N HIS A 53 10.15 -1.94 7.82
CA HIS A 53 10.07 -3.40 7.87
C HIS A 53 10.45 -4.09 6.56
N TYR A 54 10.58 -3.35 5.46
CA TYR A 54 10.86 -3.89 4.14
C TYR A 54 11.85 -3.02 3.37
N THR A 55 12.62 -3.66 2.49
CA THR A 55 13.53 -3.01 1.54
C THR A 55 12.82 -2.58 0.25
N THR A 56 11.50 -2.38 0.29
CA THR A 56 10.74 -1.99 -0.91
C THR A 56 10.93 -0.50 -1.16
N GLU A 57 11.65 -0.16 -2.21
CA GLU A 57 12.00 1.24 -2.52
C GLU A 57 11.14 1.87 -3.61
N ASP A 58 10.20 1.11 -4.17
CA ASP A 58 9.38 1.50 -5.30
C ASP A 58 7.91 1.20 -5.02
N ILE A 59 7.06 2.22 -5.00
CA ILE A 59 5.63 2.10 -4.67
C ILE A 59 4.89 1.12 -5.60
N ARG A 60 5.43 0.87 -6.80
CA ARG A 60 4.89 -0.07 -7.79
C ARG A 60 5.03 -1.52 -7.37
N ASN A 61 6.01 -1.80 -6.51
CA ASN A 61 6.37 -3.12 -6.04
C ASN A 61 5.67 -3.48 -4.72
N ILE A 62 4.76 -2.64 -4.22
CA ILE A 62 3.94 -3.00 -3.07
C ILE A 62 3.13 -4.26 -3.43
N GLN A 63 3.20 -5.27 -2.58
CA GLN A 63 2.62 -6.60 -2.76
C GLN A 63 1.50 -6.86 -1.75
N PRO A 64 0.62 -7.85 -2.00
CA PRO A 64 -0.37 -8.29 -1.01
C PRO A 64 0.22 -8.54 0.38
N LYS A 65 1.39 -9.18 0.47
CA LYS A 65 2.07 -9.48 1.74
C LYS A 65 2.39 -8.23 2.57
N HIS A 66 2.70 -7.11 1.92
CA HIS A 66 3.03 -5.87 2.60
C HIS A 66 1.80 -5.25 3.28
N ILE A 67 0.65 -5.36 2.62
CA ILE A 67 -0.64 -4.91 3.15
C ILE A 67 -1.05 -5.81 4.31
N ALA A 68 -1.01 -7.13 4.13
CA ALA A 68 -1.32 -8.08 5.19
C ALA A 68 -0.39 -7.91 6.41
N ALA A 69 0.90 -7.69 6.19
CA ALA A 69 1.83 -7.45 7.30
C ALA A 69 1.55 -6.14 8.04
N PHE A 70 1.07 -5.09 7.35
CA PHE A 70 0.62 -3.88 7.99
C PHE A 70 -0.62 -4.11 8.85
N ILE A 71 -1.57 -4.93 8.38
CA ILE A 71 -2.74 -5.32 9.18
C ILE A 71 -2.33 -6.12 10.41
N ARG A 72 -1.38 -7.05 10.28
CA ARG A 72 -0.79 -7.75 11.43
C ARG A 72 -0.16 -6.79 12.42
N TYR A 73 0.59 -5.81 11.93
CA TYR A 73 1.20 -4.77 12.75
C TYR A 73 0.15 -3.96 13.51
N ARG A 74 -0.94 -3.56 12.85
CA ARG A 74 -2.07 -2.89 13.51
C ARG A 74 -2.75 -3.80 14.54
N ARG A 75 -3.01 -5.06 14.22
CA ARG A 75 -3.62 -6.02 15.15
C ARG A 75 -2.76 -6.20 16.40
N ASN A 76 -1.45 -6.41 16.23
CA ASN A 76 -0.50 -6.56 17.34
C ASN A 76 -0.36 -5.28 18.16
N GLY A 77 -0.59 -4.10 17.56
CA GLY A 77 -0.68 -2.83 18.25
C GLY A 77 -2.01 -2.56 18.96
N GLY A 78 -2.94 -3.53 19.00
CA GLY A 78 -4.23 -3.40 19.68
C GLY A 78 -5.28 -2.56 18.93
N TYR A 79 -5.06 -2.26 17.65
CA TYR A 79 -6.04 -1.51 16.87
C TYR A 79 -7.29 -2.36 16.59
N ALA A 80 -8.47 -1.76 16.76
CA ALA A 80 -9.75 -2.42 16.50
C ALA A 80 -9.93 -2.79 15.01
N THR A 81 -10.71 -3.85 14.76
CA THR A 81 -11.01 -4.33 13.39
C THR A 81 -11.59 -3.25 12.49
N ILE A 82 -12.47 -2.39 13.00
CA ILE A 82 -13.03 -1.27 12.24
C ILE A 82 -11.95 -0.28 11.77
N THR A 83 -10.92 -0.04 12.60
CA THR A 83 -9.80 0.81 12.25
C THR A 83 -8.93 0.16 11.17
N MET A 84 -8.70 -1.15 11.25
CA MET A 84 -7.99 -1.90 10.21
C MET A 84 -8.74 -1.90 8.89
N LEU A 85 -10.07 -2.05 8.90
CA LEU A 85 -10.92 -1.95 7.70
C LEU A 85 -10.87 -0.54 7.09
N SER A 86 -10.86 0.50 7.93
CA SER A 86 -10.66 1.88 7.49
C SER A 86 -9.30 2.07 6.83
N ASP A 87 -8.23 1.53 7.43
CA ASP A 87 -6.88 1.56 6.85
C ASP A 87 -6.83 0.83 5.50
N LEU A 88 -7.45 -0.36 5.38
CA LEU A 88 -7.54 -1.10 4.11
C LEU A 88 -8.29 -0.30 3.04
N SER A 89 -9.39 0.36 3.39
CA SER A 89 -10.15 1.20 2.46
C SER A 89 -9.29 2.33 1.90
N VAL A 90 -8.51 3.00 2.77
CA VAL A 90 -7.59 4.07 2.35
C VAL A 90 -6.45 3.53 1.50
N ILE A 91 -5.82 2.42 1.91
CA ILE A 91 -4.75 1.78 1.15
C ILE A 91 -5.26 1.41 -0.25
N ARG A 92 -6.44 0.81 -0.35
CA ARG A 92 -7.07 0.44 -1.63
C ARG A 92 -7.33 1.64 -2.51
N TRP A 93 -7.87 2.73 -1.94
CA TRP A 93 -8.14 3.95 -2.69
C TRP A 93 -6.87 4.55 -3.31
N TRP A 94 -5.75 4.55 -2.58
CA TRP A 94 -4.47 4.99 -3.12
C TRP A 94 -3.87 4.00 -4.11
N PHE A 95 -3.96 2.70 -3.82
CA PHE A 95 -3.47 1.65 -4.71
C PHE A 95 -4.10 1.72 -6.10
N ASN A 96 -5.40 2.04 -6.17
CA ASN A 96 -6.11 2.18 -7.44
C ASN A 96 -5.68 3.41 -8.25
N GLN A 97 -5.01 4.36 -7.62
CA GLN A 97 -4.48 5.55 -8.28
C GLN A 97 -3.03 5.41 -8.72
N ILE A 98 -2.35 4.30 -8.40
CA ILE A 98 -1.00 4.00 -8.89
C ILE A 98 -1.14 3.40 -10.31
N PRO A 99 -0.89 4.16 -11.39
CA PRO A 99 -1.24 3.73 -12.75
C PRO A 99 -0.43 2.51 -13.24
N TRP A 100 0.79 2.33 -12.75
CA TRP A 100 1.75 1.31 -13.20
C TRP A 100 2.06 0.27 -12.10
N LYS A 101 1.12 0.03 -11.17
CA LYS A 101 1.28 -0.97 -10.11
C LYS A 101 1.53 -2.37 -10.70
N ARG A 102 2.42 -3.15 -10.08
CA ARG A 102 2.73 -4.52 -10.53
C ARG A 102 1.81 -5.57 -9.94
N PHE A 103 1.04 -5.21 -8.91
CA PHE A 103 0.11 -6.09 -8.23
C PHE A 103 -1.23 -5.40 -8.07
N ASP A 104 -2.31 -6.16 -8.19
CA ASP A 104 -3.63 -5.72 -7.74
C ASP A 104 -3.80 -5.96 -6.25
N MET A 105 -4.76 -5.27 -5.64
CA MET A 105 -5.02 -5.39 -4.21
C MET A 105 -6.10 -6.46 -3.98
N PRO A 106 -5.85 -7.46 -3.12
CA PRO A 106 -6.88 -8.41 -2.71
C PRO A 106 -8.07 -7.76 -1.99
N ASP A 107 -9.18 -8.49 -1.94
CA ASP A 107 -10.31 -8.13 -1.10
C ASP A 107 -9.96 -8.28 0.39
N ASN A 108 -10.86 -7.84 1.27
CA ASN A 108 -10.60 -7.85 2.71
C ASN A 108 -10.45 -9.28 3.26
N SER A 109 -11.27 -10.23 2.78
CA SER A 109 -11.25 -11.62 3.25
C SER A 109 -9.91 -12.27 2.94
N GLU A 110 -9.41 -12.06 1.73
CA GLU A 110 -8.13 -12.60 1.29
C GLU A 110 -6.95 -11.93 1.99
N ILE A 111 -7.03 -10.62 2.30
CA ILE A 111 -6.02 -9.95 3.13
C ILE A 111 -5.96 -10.52 4.55
N PHE A 112 -7.10 -10.72 5.22
CA PHE A 112 -7.10 -11.27 6.58
C PHE A 112 -6.61 -12.72 6.62
N LYS A 113 -7.00 -13.55 5.65
CA LYS A 113 -6.45 -14.91 5.50
C LYS A 113 -4.95 -14.89 5.25
N LEU A 114 -4.47 -13.98 4.39
CA LEU A 114 -3.04 -13.81 4.15
C LEU A 114 -2.30 -13.37 5.41
N GLU A 115 -2.89 -12.45 6.19
CA GLU A 115 -2.33 -11.95 7.45
C GLU A 115 -2.08 -13.07 8.46
N GLU A 116 -3.07 -13.93 8.69
CA GLU A 116 -2.96 -15.09 9.60
C GLU A 116 -1.91 -16.10 9.12
N ARG A 117 -1.73 -16.22 7.80
CA ARG A 117 -0.85 -17.21 7.15
C ARG A 117 0.44 -16.59 6.60
N LEU A 118 0.86 -15.42 7.09
CA LEU A 118 2.03 -14.68 6.57
C LEU A 118 3.35 -15.44 6.66
N ASN A 119 3.45 -16.43 7.54
CA ASN A 119 4.65 -17.25 7.73
C ASN A 119 4.70 -18.45 6.76
N GLU A 120 3.58 -18.77 6.09
CA GLU A 120 3.49 -19.86 5.13
C GLU A 120 4.00 -19.39 3.76
N ARG A 121 5.29 -19.59 3.51
CA ARG A 121 5.97 -19.09 2.29
C ARG A 121 5.28 -19.54 0.99
N ALA A 122 4.80 -20.78 0.94
CA ALA A 122 4.09 -21.32 -0.21
C ALA A 122 2.80 -20.54 -0.50
N TYR A 123 1.98 -20.32 0.53
CA TYR A 123 0.73 -19.56 0.42
C TYR A 123 0.98 -18.09 0.08
N VAL A 124 1.95 -17.44 0.72
CA VAL A 124 2.33 -16.05 0.38
C VAL A 124 2.76 -15.92 -1.08
N THR A 125 3.45 -16.93 -1.61
CA THR A 125 3.90 -16.96 -3.01
C THR A 125 2.72 -17.17 -3.95
N GLU A 126 1.81 -18.08 -3.63
CA GLU A 126 0.56 -18.29 -4.37
C GLU A 126 -0.25 -16.99 -4.48
N ILE A 127 -0.50 -16.30 -3.36
CA ILE A 127 -1.25 -15.04 -3.36
C ILE A 127 -0.50 -13.95 -4.13
N LYS A 128 0.82 -13.87 -4.00
CA LYS A 128 1.62 -12.90 -4.76
C LYS A 128 1.46 -13.12 -6.27
N GLU A 129 1.50 -14.37 -6.74
CA GLU A 129 1.36 -14.69 -8.17
C GLU A 129 -0.08 -14.48 -8.65
N LYS A 130 -1.08 -14.87 -7.86
CA LYS A 130 -2.51 -14.63 -8.15
C LYS A 130 -2.81 -13.15 -8.42
N TYR A 131 -2.21 -12.24 -7.65
CA TYR A 131 -2.43 -10.80 -7.78
C TYR A 131 -1.36 -10.08 -8.61
N ARG A 132 -0.40 -10.80 -9.20
CA ARG A 132 0.60 -10.20 -10.09
C ARG A 132 -0.07 -9.78 -11.39
N ARG A 133 0.07 -8.51 -11.74
CA ARG A 133 -0.32 -8.01 -13.06
C ARG A 133 0.65 -8.56 -14.10
N LEU A 134 0.14 -9.43 -14.97
CA LEU A 134 0.86 -9.79 -16.19
C LEU A 134 1.07 -8.51 -17.01
N LYS A 135 2.30 -8.27 -17.46
CA LYS A 135 2.52 -7.25 -18.50
C LYS A 135 1.61 -7.65 -19.67
N ARG A 136 0.61 -6.82 -20.00
CA ARG A 136 0.02 -6.88 -21.34
C ARG A 136 1.21 -6.78 -22.30
N ARG A 137 1.45 -7.82 -23.10
CA ARG A 137 2.39 -7.73 -24.22
C ARG A 137 2.00 -6.44 -24.94
N ARG A 138 2.87 -5.42 -24.97
CA ARG A 138 2.66 -4.28 -25.85
C ARG A 138 2.54 -4.88 -27.23
N GLY A 139 1.33 -4.89 -27.79
CA GLY A 139 1.15 -5.17 -29.20
C GLY A 139 2.10 -4.22 -29.93
N ARG A 140 2.99 -4.80 -30.74
CA ARG A 140 3.55 -4.08 -31.87
C ARG A 140 2.36 -3.52 -32.64
N ILE A 141 2.25 -2.19 -32.67
CA ILE A 141 1.62 -1.45 -33.76
C ILE A 141 2.67 -0.44 -34.17
#